data_AF-A0A2V8NGX4-F1
#
_entry.id   AF-A0A2V8NGX4-F1
#
_cell.length_a   1.000
_cell.length_b   1.000
_cell.length_c   1.000
_cell.angle_alpha   90.00
_cell.angle_beta   90.00
_cell.angle_gamma   90.00
#
_symmetry.space_group_name_H-M   'P 1'
#
loop_
_entity.id
_entity.type
_entity.pdbx_description
1 polymer ?
#
loop_
_entity_poly.entity_id
_entity_poly.type
_entity_poly.pdbx_seq_one_letter_code
_entity_poly.pdbx_strand_id
1 'polypeptide(L)'
;MGRCQRFQTLFLGAVQSQAEDNLNKAKGILGLYNSLKPRVLEATRSQFAIHALDWIFGRPIFKSSDFVANAQIPEPTAKRLLAVLRKEGILTTLTEGSGQRASVLAFAELLNIAEGYKAF
;
A
#
# COMPACT_ATOMS: atom_id res chain seq x y z
N MET A 1 -14.59 43.04 18.98
CA MET A 1 -13.52 42.35 18.20
C MET A 1 -12.66 41.57 19.19
N GLY A 2 -12.43 40.27 19.00
CA GLY A 2 -11.51 39.53 19.89
C GLY A 2 -11.76 38.03 20.10
N ARG A 3 -12.09 37.26 19.05
CA ARG A 3 -12.30 35.79 19.18
C ARG A 3 -11.35 34.91 18.34
N CYS A 4 -10.25 35.45 17.79
CA CYS A 4 -9.33 34.69 16.92
C CYS A 4 -8.04 34.20 17.58
N GLN A 5 -7.74 34.57 18.83
CA GLN A 5 -6.44 34.25 19.46
C GLN A 5 -6.36 32.85 20.09
N ARG A 6 -7.46 32.09 20.14
CA ARG A 6 -7.49 30.78 20.84
C ARG A 6 -7.01 29.60 20.00
N PHE A 7 -6.82 29.78 18.68
CA PHE A 7 -6.39 28.71 17.77
C PHE A 7 -4.86 28.60 17.61
N GLN A 8 -4.10 29.65 17.90
CA GLN A 8 -2.67 29.68 17.58
C GLN A 8 -1.83 28.83 18.53
N THR A 9 -2.17 28.77 19.83
CA THR A 9 -1.41 27.97 20.81
C THR A 9 -1.79 26.48 20.85
N LEU A 10 -2.96 26.10 20.34
CA LEU A 10 -3.37 24.69 20.24
C LEU A 10 -2.82 24.01 18.98
N PHE A 11 -2.60 24.76 17.90
CA PHE A 11 -2.08 24.21 16.64
C PHE A 11 -0.59 23.83 16.76
N LEU A 12 0.22 24.58 17.51
CA LEU A 12 1.66 24.32 17.60
C LEU A 12 2.03 23.09 18.46
N GLY A 13 1.25 22.76 19.49
CA GLY A 13 1.47 21.53 20.27
C GLY A 13 1.00 20.26 19.53
N ALA A 14 -0.14 20.34 18.85
CA ALA A 14 -0.71 19.22 18.09
C ALA A 14 0.07 18.91 16.80
N VAL A 15 0.56 19.93 16.08
CA VAL A 15 1.38 19.72 14.86
C VAL A 15 2.72 19.06 15.18
N GLN A 16 3.31 19.30 16.35
CA GLN A 16 4.57 18.67 16.75
C GLN A 16 4.40 17.16 16.99
N SER A 17 3.37 16.75 17.74
CA SER A 17 3.02 15.33 17.93
C SER A 17 2.57 14.66 16.62
N GLN A 18 1.80 15.37 15.78
CA GLN A 18 1.35 14.87 14.46
C GLN A 18 2.53 14.71 13.48
N ALA A 19 3.55 15.57 13.57
CA ALA A 19 4.75 15.49 12.75
C ALA A 19 5.61 14.26 13.13
N GLU A 20 5.74 13.97 14.42
CA GLU A 20 6.42 12.75 14.89
C GLU A 20 5.67 11.48 14.47
N ASP A 21 4.33 11.47 14.56
CA ASP A 21 3.52 10.35 14.10
C ASP A 21 3.59 10.16 12.58
N ASN A 22 3.51 11.24 11.79
CA ASN A 22 3.67 11.16 10.35
C ASN A 22 5.08 10.69 9.95
N LEU A 23 6.11 11.14 10.67
CA LEU A 23 7.49 10.72 10.45
C LEU A 23 7.70 9.24 10.80
N ASN A 24 7.08 8.76 11.88
CA ASN A 24 7.09 7.35 12.26
C ASN A 24 6.33 6.48 11.25
N LYS A 25 5.16 6.94 10.77
CA LYS A 25 4.42 6.26 9.69
C LYS A 25 5.25 6.19 8.40
N ALA A 26 5.87 7.30 7.98
CA ALA A 26 6.72 7.33 6.79
C ALA A 26 7.92 6.38 6.92
N LYS A 27 8.58 6.35 8.09
CA LYS A 27 9.64 5.37 8.38
C LYS A 27 9.13 3.94 8.36
N GLY A 28 7.93 3.69 8.89
CA GLY A 28 7.27 2.38 8.85
C GLY A 28 6.98 1.91 7.43
N ILE A 29 6.45 2.79 6.57
CA ILE A 29 6.20 2.51 5.15
C ILE A 29 7.52 2.21 4.43
N LEU A 30 8.57 3.00 4.68
CA LEU A 30 9.88 2.77 4.07
C LEU A 30 10.51 1.46 4.53
N GLY A 31 10.41 1.14 5.83
CA GLY A 31 10.85 -0.13 6.39
C GLY A 31 10.11 -1.32 5.77
N LEU A 32 8.78 -1.20 5.63
CA LEU A 32 7.95 -2.21 4.98
C LEU A 32 8.40 -2.44 3.54
N TYR A 33 8.56 -1.37 2.77
CA TYR A 33 9.04 -1.44 1.39
C TYR A 33 10.40 -2.13 1.27
N ASN A 34 11.36 -1.77 2.13
CA ASN A 34 12.70 -2.39 2.14
C ASN A 34 12.65 -3.88 2.53
N SER A 35 11.73 -4.28 3.41
CA SER A 35 11.55 -5.69 3.80
C SER A 35 10.86 -6.52 2.71
N LEU A 36 9.96 -5.92 1.94
CA LEU A 36 9.19 -6.60 0.90
C LEU A 36 9.96 -6.73 -0.42
N LYS A 37 10.82 -5.77 -0.74
CA LYS A 37 11.71 -5.84 -1.92
C LYS A 37 12.38 -7.21 -2.11
N PRO A 38 13.17 -7.73 -1.15
CA PRO A 38 13.83 -9.02 -1.29
C PRO A 38 12.81 -10.17 -1.35
N ARG A 39 11.75 -10.14 -0.52
CA ARG A 39 10.72 -11.18 -0.50
C ARG A 39 10.01 -11.33 -1.84
N VAL A 40 9.62 -10.22 -2.46
CA VAL A 40 8.92 -10.21 -3.76
C VAL A 40 9.86 -10.61 -4.90
N LEU A 41 11.13 -10.19 -4.84
CA LEU A 41 12.17 -10.62 -5.79
C LEU A 41 12.40 -12.14 -5.71
N GLU A 42 12.55 -12.69 -4.50
CA GLU A 42 12.78 -14.12 -4.27
C GLU A 42 11.56 -14.97 -4.66
N ALA A 43 10.36 -14.53 -4.28
CA ALA A 43 9.12 -15.27 -4.55
C ALA A 43 8.76 -15.27 -6.04
N THR A 44 8.95 -14.15 -6.74
CA THR A 44 8.54 -14.04 -8.15
C THR A 44 9.65 -14.41 -9.13
N ARG A 45 10.93 -14.25 -8.73
CA ARG A 45 12.13 -14.38 -9.58
C ARG A 45 11.97 -13.66 -10.92
N SER A 46 11.43 -12.45 -10.87
CA SER A 46 11.10 -11.67 -12.07
C SER A 46 11.77 -10.31 -12.01
N GLN A 47 12.30 -9.85 -13.15
CA GLN A 47 12.82 -8.49 -13.30
C GLN A 47 11.76 -7.41 -13.06
N PHE A 48 10.48 -7.75 -13.23
CA PHE A 48 9.35 -6.83 -13.03
C PHE A 48 8.85 -6.78 -11.58
N ALA A 49 9.48 -7.53 -10.66
CA ALA A 49 9.08 -7.60 -9.26
C ALA A 49 9.05 -6.22 -8.57
N ILE A 50 10.12 -5.43 -8.76
CA ILE A 50 10.22 -4.09 -8.16
C ILE A 50 9.20 -3.13 -8.79
N HIS A 51 9.04 -3.17 -10.12
CA HIS A 51 8.10 -2.30 -10.81
C HIS A 51 6.65 -2.57 -10.39
N ALA A 52 6.30 -3.84 -10.24
CA ALA A 52 5.00 -4.26 -9.70
C ALA A 52 4.79 -3.76 -8.27
N LEU A 53 5.82 -3.89 -7.42
CA LEU A 53 5.77 -3.43 -6.04
C LEU A 53 5.58 -1.92 -5.97
N ASP A 54 6.31 -1.14 -6.76
CA ASP A 54 6.21 0.32 -6.81
C ASP A 54 4.79 0.76 -7.24
N TRP A 55 4.22 0.09 -8.24
CA TRP A 55 2.85 0.37 -8.68
C TRP A 55 1.82 0.12 -7.58
N ILE A 56 1.96 -1.00 -6.85
CA ILE A 56 1.07 -1.39 -5.74
C ILE A 56 1.22 -0.43 -4.55
N PHE A 57 2.44 0.01 -4.25
CA PHE A 57 2.67 1.01 -3.20
C PHE A 57 2.05 2.36 -3.53
N GLY A 58 2.05 2.75 -4.81
CA GLY A 58 1.34 3.96 -5.26
C GLY A 58 -0.19 3.82 -5.24
N ARG A 59 -0.71 2.60 -5.27
CA ARG A 59 -2.15 2.28 -5.33
C ARG A 59 -2.46 1.09 -4.41
N PRO A 60 -2.63 1.31 -3.09
CA PRO A 60 -2.84 0.22 -2.14
C PRO A 60 -4.15 -0.54 -2.36
N ILE A 61 -5.14 0.07 -3.03
CA ILE A 61 -6.43 -0.53 -3.34
C ILE A 61 -6.63 -0.48 -4.85
N PHE A 62 -6.76 -1.64 -5.49
CA PHE A 62 -6.85 -1.73 -6.95
C PHE A 62 -7.58 -2.99 -7.40
N LYS A 63 -8.03 -3.01 -8.66
CA LYS A 63 -8.59 -4.20 -9.28
C LYS A 63 -7.47 -5.00 -9.95
N SER A 64 -7.55 -6.33 -9.92
CA SER A 64 -6.58 -7.17 -10.63
C SER A 64 -6.48 -6.86 -12.13
N SER A 65 -7.59 -6.49 -12.78
CA SER A 65 -7.59 -6.04 -14.18
C SER A 65 -6.87 -4.71 -14.39
N ASP A 66 -6.94 -3.79 -13.43
CA ASP A 66 -6.28 -2.48 -13.50
C ASP A 66 -4.76 -2.61 -13.42
N PHE A 67 -4.29 -3.48 -12.52
CA PHE A 67 -2.86 -3.83 -12.45
C PHE A 67 -2.36 -4.42 -13.77
N VAL A 68 -3.10 -5.37 -14.35
CA VAL A 68 -2.71 -6.00 -15.61
C VAL A 68 -2.66 -5.01 -16.77
N ALA A 69 -3.59 -4.05 -16.83
CA ALA A 69 -3.66 -3.06 -17.90
C ALA A 69 -2.65 -1.91 -17.74
N ASN A 70 -2.39 -1.45 -16.51
CA ASN A 70 -1.69 -0.20 -16.23
C ASN A 70 -0.32 -0.36 -15.57
N ALA A 71 0.09 -1.58 -15.17
CA ALA A 71 1.41 -1.79 -14.57
C ALA A 71 2.56 -1.82 -15.58
N GLN A 72 2.28 -1.70 -16.89
CA GLN A 72 3.31 -1.74 -17.97
C GLN A 72 4.18 -3.01 -17.92
N ILE A 73 3.61 -4.12 -17.46
CA ILE A 73 4.26 -5.43 -17.36
C ILE A 73 3.55 -6.37 -18.35
N PRO A 74 4.28 -7.30 -19.01
CA PRO A 74 3.65 -8.30 -19.84
C PRO A 74 2.55 -9.04 -19.08
N GLU A 75 1.36 -9.12 -19.70
CA GLU A 75 0.15 -9.68 -19.12
C GLU A 75 0.32 -11.03 -18.37
N PRO A 76 1.01 -12.05 -18.93
CA PRO A 76 1.23 -13.31 -18.23
C PRO A 76 2.12 -13.15 -16.99
N THR A 77 3.09 -12.25 -17.03
CA THR A 77 3.96 -11.94 -15.88
C THR A 77 3.20 -11.19 -14.79
N ALA A 78 2.35 -10.24 -15.18
CA ALA A 78 1.50 -9.49 -14.25
C ALA A 78 0.53 -10.42 -13.50
N LYS A 79 -0.14 -11.33 -14.22
CA LYS A 79 -1.03 -12.33 -13.60
C LYS A 79 -0.27 -13.27 -12.65
N ARG A 80 0.94 -13.71 -13.02
CA ARG A 80 1.81 -14.53 -12.16
C ARG A 80 2.23 -13.78 -10.89
N LEU A 81 2.65 -12.52 -11.02
CA LEU A 81 3.00 -11.65 -9.90
C LEU A 81 1.85 -11.53 -8.90
N LEU A 82 0.64 -11.23 -9.38
CA LEU A 82 -0.54 -11.14 -8.51
C LEU A 82 -0.83 -12.43 -7.76
N ALA A 83 -0.69 -13.58 -8.42
CA ALA A 83 -0.89 -14.88 -7.78
C ALA A 83 0.14 -15.15 -6.68
N VAL A 84 1.42 -14.85 -6.93
CA VAL A 84 2.51 -15.00 -5.95
C VAL A 84 2.29 -14.05 -4.77
N LEU A 85 2.02 -12.77 -5.02
CA LEU A 85 1.79 -11.77 -3.98
C LEU A 85 0.58 -12.08 -3.10
N ARG A 86 -0.49 -12.66 -3.66
CA ARG A 86 -1.61 -13.19 -2.88
C ARG A 86 -1.21 -14.39 -2.04
N LYS A 87 -0.45 -15.33 -2.61
CA LYS A 87 0.00 -16.55 -1.92
C LYS A 87 0.92 -16.23 -0.74
N GLU A 88 1.80 -15.24 -0.90
CA GLU A 88 2.69 -14.74 0.17
C GLU A 88 1.95 -13.94 1.25
N GLY A 89 0.64 -13.72 1.11
CA GLY A 89 -0.17 -12.95 2.05
C GLY A 89 0.07 -11.44 2.00
N ILE A 90 0.80 -10.95 1.00
CA ILE A 90 1.08 -9.52 0.82
C ILE A 90 -0.18 -8.78 0.34
N LEU A 91 -0.94 -9.40 -0.56
CA LEU A 91 -2.20 -8.86 -1.06
C LEU A 91 -3.39 -9.59 -0.47
N THR A 92 -4.29 -8.84 0.17
CA THR A 92 -5.55 -9.33 0.70
C THR A 92 -6.68 -9.07 -0.30
N THR A 93 -7.55 -10.04 -0.49
CA THR A 93 -8.72 -9.88 -1.37
C THR A 93 -9.86 -9.24 -0.56
N LEU A 94 -10.22 -7.99 -0.88
CA LEU A 94 -11.34 -7.29 -0.23
C LEU A 94 -12.70 -7.74 -0.77
N THR A 95 -12.74 -8.08 -2.05
CA THR A 95 -13.95 -8.60 -2.69
C THR A 95 -13.53 -9.67 -3.66
N GLU A 96 -13.96 -10.89 -3.38
CA GLU A 96 -13.78 -12.00 -4.32
C GLU A 96 -14.57 -11.70 -5.59
N GLY A 97 -13.90 -11.80 -6.72
CA GLY A 97 -14.53 -11.58 -8.01
C GLY A 97 -15.48 -12.73 -8.30
N SER A 98 -16.79 -12.52 -8.14
CA SER A 98 -17.80 -13.48 -8.62
C SER A 98 -18.03 -13.24 -10.12
N GLY A 99 -17.58 -14.18 -10.96
CA GLY A 99 -17.81 -14.18 -12.41
C GLY A 99 -16.99 -13.13 -13.18
N GLN A 100 -17.66 -12.26 -13.94
CA GLN A 100 -17.04 -11.25 -14.83
C GLN A 100 -16.44 -10.04 -14.06
N ARG A 101 -16.60 -9.96 -12.74
CA ARG A 101 -16.09 -8.84 -11.93
C ARG A 101 -14.68 -9.11 -11.45
N ALA A 102 -13.74 -8.24 -11.85
CA ALA A 102 -12.37 -8.28 -11.36
C ALA A 102 -12.32 -8.17 -9.84
N SER A 103 -11.55 -9.04 -9.19
CA SER A 103 -11.37 -9.01 -7.74
C SER A 103 -10.70 -7.71 -7.30
N VAL A 104 -11.20 -7.13 -6.20
CA VAL A 104 -10.56 -5.97 -5.58
C VAL A 104 -9.52 -6.47 -4.59
N LEU A 105 -8.30 -5.98 -4.76
CA LEU A 105 -7.14 -6.30 -3.95
C LEU A 105 -6.76 -5.08 -3.11
N ALA A 106 -6.39 -5.36 -1.86
CA ALA A 106 -5.82 -4.38 -0.97
C ALA A 106 -4.48 -4.86 -0.43
N PHE A 107 -3.57 -3.92 -0.31
CA PHE A 107 -2.31 -4.13 0.39
C PHE A 107 -2.51 -3.81 1.88
N ALA A 108 -2.95 -4.82 2.63
CA ALA A 108 -3.40 -4.67 4.01
C ALA A 108 -2.30 -4.14 4.96
N GLU A 109 -1.05 -4.60 4.82
CA GLU A 109 0.05 -4.13 5.67
C GLU A 109 0.31 -2.62 5.51
N LEU A 110 0.25 -2.11 4.28
CA LEU A 110 0.44 -0.69 4.02
C LEU A 110 -0.71 0.15 4.59
N LEU A 111 -1.96 -0.32 4.42
CA LEU A 111 -3.14 0.34 4.97
C LEU A 111 -3.11 0.37 6.49
N ASN A 112 -2.71 -0.74 7.13
CA ASN A 112 -2.59 -0.81 8.58
C ASN A 112 -1.54 0.18 9.14
N ILE A 113 -0.43 0.41 8.43
CA ILE A 113 0.57 1.43 8.82
C ILE A 113 0.04 2.86 8.60
N ALA A 114 -0.65 3.11 7.48
CA ALA A 114 -1.20 4.44 7.18
C ALA A 114 -2.29 4.86 8.19
N GLU A 115 -3.20 3.95 8.51
CA GLU A 115 -4.29 4.15 9.46
C GLU A 115 -3.79 4.19 10.91
N GLY A 116 -2.71 3.47 11.25
CA GLY A 116 -2.17 3.39 12.61
C GLY A 116 -2.91 2.41 13.52
N TYR A 117 -3.81 1.60 12.96
CA TYR A 117 -4.50 0.49 13.62
C TYR A 117 -4.72 -0.66 12.63
N LYS A 118 -4.93 -1.88 13.13
CA LYS A 118 -5.28 -3.04 12.28
C LYS A 118 -6.73 -2.91 11.82
N ALA A 119 -6.94 -2.44 10.60
CA ALA A 119 -8.26 -2.36 9.98
C ALA A 119 -8.65 -3.67 9.28
N PHE A 120 -7.67 -4.52 8.96
CA PHE A 120 -7.80 -5.77 8.22
C PHE A 120 -7.00 -6.90 8.87
#